data_AF-A0A382XPI7-F1
#
_entry.id   AF-A0A382XPI7-F1
#
_cell.length_a   1.000
_cell.length_b   1.000
_cell.length_c   1.000
_cell.angle_alpha   90.00
_cell.angle_beta   90.00
_cell.angle_gamma   90.00
#
_symmetry.space_group_name_H-M   'P 1'
#
loop_
_entity.id
_entity.type
_entity.pdbx_description
1 polymer ?
#
loop_
_entity_poly.entity_id
_entity_poly.type
_entity_poly.pdbx_seq_one_letter_code
_entity_poly.pdbx_strand_id
1 'polypeptide(L)'
;MPVNKVSKSQLARLLATENLDVVHKQIPTAYFNVKTRELGLPIWDKASANIYDLLVGHEVGHALFTPTNLADYYSAIDEENEGIVQSYINVVEDARIEKLMKRKYAGLSKSFFKGYSEMHTENYFGTEDRELSDYNFLDRINLHFKLGNYLTLPFSDEEKMLVDRVAIAESFDDVISVVKDIYAKASQESETDNHHNPDNFDDDSESSDGTPNNSSNKKSEKGDKERSDDDEKSGD
;
A
#
# COMPACT_ATOMS: atom_id res chain seq x y z
N MET A 1 -3.90 6.20 30.00
CA MET A 1 -4.61 4.90 29.96
C MET A 1 -3.59 3.78 30.09
N PRO A 2 -3.77 2.77 30.97
CA PRO A 2 -2.78 1.70 31.11
C PRO A 2 -2.81 0.83 29.84
N VAL A 3 -1.63 0.67 29.25
CA VAL A 3 -1.45 -0.08 28.01
C VAL A 3 -1.84 -1.55 28.22
N ASN A 4 -2.73 -2.08 27.37
CA ASN A 4 -3.24 -3.44 27.49
C ASN A 4 -2.12 -4.46 27.18
N LYS A 5 -1.55 -5.05 28.23
CA LYS A 5 -0.35 -5.93 28.14
C LYS A 5 -0.54 -7.15 27.22
N VAL A 6 -1.79 -7.56 26.95
CA VAL A 6 -2.10 -8.74 26.13
C VAL A 6 -1.85 -8.48 24.65
N SER A 7 -2.25 -7.32 24.10
CA SER A 7 -2.06 -7.03 22.67
C SER A 7 -0.58 -6.89 22.33
N LYS A 8 0.17 -6.18 23.17
CA LYS A 8 1.64 -6.07 23.05
C LYS A 8 2.35 -7.43 23.05
N SER A 9 1.84 -8.43 23.78
CA SER A 9 2.45 -9.76 23.83
C SER A 9 2.24 -10.59 22.56
N GLN A 10 1.14 -10.38 21.85
CA GLN A 10 0.86 -11.04 20.56
C GLN A 10 1.68 -10.41 19.45
N LEU A 11 1.75 -9.07 19.44
CA LEU A 11 2.55 -8.32 18.48
C LEU A 11 4.06 -8.56 18.66
N ALA A 12 4.55 -8.63 19.90
CA ALA A 12 5.93 -9.02 20.17
C ALA A 12 6.23 -10.46 19.72
N ARG A 13 5.27 -11.38 19.83
CA ARG A 13 5.42 -12.76 19.33
C ARG A 13 5.42 -12.82 17.80
N LEU A 14 4.58 -12.01 17.15
CA LEU A 14 4.55 -11.83 15.70
C LEU A 14 5.91 -11.36 15.17
N LEU A 15 6.42 -10.26 15.72
CA LEU A 15 7.72 -9.69 15.35
C LEU A 15 8.90 -10.64 15.64
N ALA A 16 8.85 -11.38 16.76
CA ALA A 16 9.94 -12.28 17.16
C ALA A 16 10.03 -13.58 16.33
N THR A 17 8.95 -13.98 15.65
CA THR A 17 8.93 -15.25 14.90
C THR A 17 9.57 -15.12 13.51
N GLU A 18 9.52 -13.92 12.93
CA GLU A 18 9.77 -13.74 11.49
C GLU A 18 11.14 -13.14 11.13
N ASN A 19 12.04 -12.95 12.10
CA ASN A 19 13.37 -12.35 11.90
C ASN A 19 13.29 -11.06 11.04
N LEU A 20 12.50 -10.10 11.53
CA LEU A 20 12.23 -8.83 10.86
C LEU A 20 13.07 -7.72 11.47
N ASP A 21 13.59 -6.84 10.60
CA ASP A 21 14.26 -5.62 11.02
C ASP A 21 13.23 -4.51 11.15
N VAL A 22 12.84 -4.19 12.38
CA VAL A 22 11.82 -3.16 12.66
C VAL A 22 12.49 -1.79 12.78
N VAL A 23 12.13 -0.87 11.89
CA VAL A 23 12.70 0.49 11.84
C VAL A 23 11.60 1.53 11.92
N HIS A 24 11.76 2.51 12.81
CA HIS A 24 10.86 3.66 12.87
C HIS A 24 11.41 4.80 12.02
N LYS A 25 10.62 5.30 11.07
CA LYS A 25 11.02 6.32 10.09
C LYS A 25 9.97 7.43 9.99
N GLN A 26 10.36 8.59 9.48
CA GLN A 26 9.42 9.65 9.10
C GLN A 26 8.80 9.30 7.76
N ILE A 27 7.77 8.46 7.79
CA ILE A 27 6.99 7.96 6.64
C ILE A 27 5.50 8.13 6.95
N PRO A 28 4.62 8.22 5.94
CA PRO A 28 3.19 8.46 6.17
C PRO A 28 2.46 7.21 6.68
N THR A 29 2.87 6.01 6.26
CA THR A 29 2.25 4.74 6.63
C THR A 29 3.30 3.66 6.91
N ALA A 30 2.86 2.53 7.48
CA ALA A 30 3.73 1.37 7.67
C ALA A 30 3.94 0.63 6.34
N TYR A 31 5.06 -0.07 6.20
CA TYR A 31 5.32 -0.94 5.05
C TYR A 31 6.18 -2.14 5.44
N PHE A 32 6.09 -3.20 4.64
CA PHE A 32 7.00 -4.32 4.69
C PHE A 32 7.76 -4.49 3.37
N ASN A 33 9.09 -4.61 3.46
CA ASN A 33 9.93 -4.95 2.33
C ASN A 33 10.20 -6.46 2.33
N VAL A 34 9.58 -7.18 1.40
CA VAL A 34 9.69 -8.65 1.31
C VAL A 34 11.12 -9.14 1.05
N LYS A 35 11.96 -8.33 0.40
CA LYS A 35 13.35 -8.71 0.05
C LYS A 35 14.32 -8.45 1.18
N THR A 36 14.30 -7.24 1.76
CA THR A 36 15.21 -6.86 2.85
C THR A 36 14.72 -7.33 4.22
N ARG A 37 13.45 -7.74 4.32
CA ARG A 37 12.74 -8.06 5.56
C ARG A 37 12.67 -6.90 6.57
N GLU A 38 12.72 -5.68 6.05
CA GLU A 38 12.53 -4.47 6.85
C GLU A 38 11.04 -4.19 7.04
N LEU A 39 10.62 -4.03 8.30
CA LEU A 39 9.32 -3.50 8.68
C LEU A 39 9.49 -2.02 9.04
N GLY A 40 9.07 -1.14 8.12
CA GLY A 40 9.06 0.29 8.32
C GLY A 40 7.80 0.71 9.07
N LEU A 41 7.96 1.39 10.20
CA LEU A 41 6.85 1.96 10.97
C LEU A 41 6.97 3.48 11.01
N PRO A 42 5.89 4.23 10.79
CA PRO A 42 5.92 5.68 10.93
C PRO A 42 6.16 6.07 12.39
N ILE A 43 6.81 7.21 12.62
CA ILE A 43 6.91 7.79 13.95
C ILE A 43 5.53 8.32 14.35
N TRP A 44 4.76 7.48 15.06
CA TRP A 44 3.42 7.81 15.50
C TRP A 44 3.41 8.73 16.73
N ASP A 45 3.09 10.00 16.52
CA ASP A 45 2.81 10.92 17.64
C ASP A 45 1.41 10.68 18.25
N LYS A 46 0.46 10.14 17.48
CA LYS A 46 -0.97 10.04 17.85
C LYS A 46 -1.69 8.74 17.50
N ALA A 47 -1.06 7.77 16.85
CA ALA A 47 -1.79 6.57 16.46
C ALA A 47 -2.32 5.80 17.68
N SER A 48 -3.58 5.40 17.58
CA SER A 48 -4.19 4.58 18.60
C SER A 48 -3.54 3.19 18.64
N ALA A 49 -3.70 2.48 19.76
CA ALA A 49 -3.25 1.09 19.84
C ALA A 49 -3.96 0.19 18.81
N ASN A 50 -5.19 0.51 18.39
CA ASN A 50 -5.93 -0.30 17.42
C ASN A 50 -5.38 -0.10 16.00
N ILE A 51 -5.07 1.15 15.62
CA ILE A 51 -4.43 1.47 14.33
C ILE A 51 -3.03 0.86 14.27
N TYR A 52 -2.26 0.98 15.37
CA TYR A 52 -0.94 0.34 15.48
C TYR A 52 -1.02 -1.18 15.28
N ASP A 53 -1.90 -1.86 16.03
CA ASP A 53 -2.05 -3.32 15.95
C ASP A 53 -2.57 -3.78 14.58
N LEU A 54 -3.42 -2.97 13.93
CA LEU A 54 -3.89 -3.21 12.56
C LEU A 54 -2.72 -3.16 11.57
N LEU A 55 -1.99 -2.04 11.52
CA LEU A 55 -0.92 -1.82 10.55
C LEU A 55 0.20 -2.85 10.71
N VAL A 56 0.69 -3.06 11.93
CA VAL A 56 1.72 -4.08 12.16
C VAL A 56 1.20 -5.49 11.89
N GLY A 57 -0.05 -5.79 12.26
CA GLY A 57 -0.66 -7.08 11.99
C GLY A 57 -0.76 -7.37 10.49
N HIS A 58 -1.01 -6.33 9.69
CA HIS A 58 -1.05 -6.39 8.24
C HIS A 58 0.34 -6.62 7.64
N GLU A 59 1.33 -5.79 8.01
CA GLU A 59 2.69 -5.91 7.48
C GLU A 59 3.39 -7.24 7.83
N VAL A 60 3.18 -7.75 9.05
CA VAL A 60 3.69 -9.09 9.41
C VAL A 60 2.99 -10.18 8.61
N GLY A 61 1.76 -9.94 8.17
CA GLY A 61 1.06 -10.82 7.26
C GLY A 61 1.78 -10.94 5.91
N HIS A 62 2.21 -9.82 5.32
CA HIS A 62 3.05 -9.85 4.11
C HIS A 62 4.35 -10.63 4.33
N ALA A 63 5.01 -10.42 5.48
CA ALA A 63 6.23 -11.16 5.83
C ALA A 63 6.06 -12.68 5.89
N LEU A 64 4.84 -13.15 6.20
CA LEU A 64 4.49 -14.55 6.36
C LEU A 64 4.07 -15.22 5.05
N PHE A 65 3.38 -14.49 4.18
CA PHE A 65 2.58 -15.11 3.12
C PHE A 65 2.77 -14.52 1.73
N THR A 66 3.45 -13.37 1.60
CA THR A 66 3.74 -12.75 0.31
C THR A 66 5.11 -13.24 -0.20
N PRO A 67 5.21 -13.72 -1.45
CA PRO A 67 6.48 -14.20 -1.98
C PRO A 67 7.44 -13.05 -2.27
N THR A 68 8.74 -13.35 -2.33
CA THR A 68 9.79 -12.34 -2.55
C THR A 68 10.02 -11.99 -4.01
N ASN A 69 9.56 -12.82 -4.94
CA ASN A 69 9.78 -12.68 -6.39
C ASN A 69 8.62 -11.96 -7.10
N LEU A 70 8.10 -10.87 -6.49
CA LEU A 70 6.95 -10.13 -7.01
C LEU A 70 7.17 -9.57 -8.42
N ALA A 71 8.40 -9.13 -8.74
CA ALA A 71 8.74 -8.58 -10.05
C ALA A 71 8.40 -9.54 -11.21
N ASP A 72 8.64 -10.84 -11.05
CA ASP A 72 8.33 -11.85 -12.07
C ASP A 72 6.82 -11.89 -12.39
N TYR A 73 5.97 -11.62 -11.38
CA TYR A 73 4.53 -11.61 -11.55
C TYR A 73 4.01 -10.33 -12.19
N TYR A 74 4.68 -9.19 -11.95
CA TYR A 74 4.33 -7.91 -12.55
C TYR A 74 4.47 -7.97 -14.06
N SER A 75 5.67 -8.32 -14.53
CA SER A 75 5.97 -8.42 -15.97
C SER A 75 5.15 -9.52 -16.65
N ALA A 76 4.77 -10.58 -15.93
CA ALA A 76 3.95 -11.67 -16.48
C ALA A 76 2.47 -11.30 -16.71
N ILE A 77 2.01 -10.19 -16.13
CA ILE A 77 0.66 -9.66 -16.37
C ILE A 77 0.73 -8.53 -17.40
N ASP A 78 1.60 -7.55 -17.18
CA ASP A 78 1.84 -6.44 -18.10
C ASP A 78 3.25 -5.86 -17.88
N GLU A 79 4.16 -6.15 -18.81
CA GLU A 79 5.57 -5.69 -18.78
C GLU A 79 5.70 -4.18 -18.97
N GLU A 80 4.74 -3.52 -19.64
CA GLU A 80 4.81 -2.08 -19.89
C GLU A 80 4.25 -1.26 -18.72
N ASN A 81 3.42 -1.86 -17.86
CA ASN A 81 2.69 -1.19 -16.79
C ASN A 81 2.88 -1.86 -15.42
N GLU A 82 4.08 -2.33 -15.11
CA GLU A 82 4.38 -3.06 -13.86
C GLU A 82 3.91 -2.34 -12.59
N GLY A 83 4.03 -1.01 -12.51
CA GLY A 83 3.57 -0.22 -11.37
C GLY A 83 2.04 -0.22 -11.20
N ILE A 84 1.29 -0.23 -12.30
CA ILE A 84 -0.16 -0.38 -12.27
C ILE A 84 -0.49 -1.80 -11.80
N VAL A 85 0.11 -2.82 -12.40
CA VAL A 85 -0.09 -4.22 -12.00
C VAL A 85 0.21 -4.45 -10.52
N GLN A 86 1.30 -3.85 -10.01
CA GLN A 86 1.66 -3.89 -8.60
C GLN A 86 0.53 -3.39 -7.71
N SER A 87 -0.12 -2.29 -8.07
CA SER A 87 -1.26 -1.74 -7.33
C SER A 87 -2.44 -2.73 -7.27
N TYR A 88 -2.71 -3.45 -8.37
CA TYR A 88 -3.76 -4.47 -8.40
C TYR A 88 -3.40 -5.68 -7.52
N ILE A 89 -2.15 -6.14 -7.57
CA ILE A 89 -1.66 -7.23 -6.73
C ILE A 89 -1.76 -6.84 -5.26
N ASN A 90 -1.33 -5.63 -4.88
CA ASN A 90 -1.38 -5.16 -3.50
C ASN A 90 -2.81 -5.23 -2.95
N VAL A 91 -3.79 -4.66 -3.64
CA VAL A 91 -5.19 -4.65 -3.16
C VAL A 91 -5.75 -6.06 -2.97
N VAL A 92 -5.50 -6.98 -3.89
CA VAL A 92 -6.01 -8.36 -3.81
C VAL A 92 -5.23 -9.17 -2.77
N GLU A 93 -3.91 -8.94 -2.67
CA GLU A 93 -3.04 -9.59 -1.69
C GLU A 93 -3.39 -9.14 -0.28
N ASP A 94 -3.58 -7.85 -0.01
CA ASP A 94 -4.04 -7.29 1.26
C ASP A 94 -5.26 -8.04 1.80
N ALA A 95 -6.28 -8.22 0.95
CA ALA A 95 -7.50 -8.93 1.31
C ALA A 95 -7.21 -10.38 1.74
N ARG A 96 -6.31 -11.07 1.02
CA ARG A 96 -5.88 -12.43 1.37
C ARG A 96 -5.07 -12.44 2.67
N ILE A 97 -4.08 -11.56 2.80
CA ILE A 97 -3.20 -11.46 3.95
C ILE A 97 -3.99 -11.25 5.22
N GLU A 98 -4.91 -10.29 5.22
CA GLU A 98 -5.74 -10.02 6.37
C GLU A 98 -6.63 -11.19 6.74
N LYS A 99 -7.21 -11.87 5.75
CA LYS A 99 -8.00 -13.08 5.97
C LYS A 99 -7.17 -14.15 6.66
N LEU A 100 -5.97 -14.42 6.16
CA LEU A 100 -5.06 -15.41 6.73
C LEU A 100 -4.60 -15.01 8.14
N MET A 101 -4.30 -13.73 8.37
CA MET A 101 -3.88 -13.21 9.67
C MET A 101 -5.00 -13.26 10.71
N LYS A 102 -6.23 -12.88 10.36
CA LYS A 102 -7.40 -12.98 11.23
C LYS A 102 -7.70 -14.42 11.64
N ARG A 103 -7.47 -15.40 10.73
CA ARG A 103 -7.60 -16.84 11.03
C ARG A 103 -6.46 -17.36 11.91
N LYS A 104 -5.21 -16.99 11.61
CA LYS A 104 -4.02 -17.46 12.32
C LYS A 104 -3.94 -16.88 13.74
N TYR A 105 -4.39 -15.64 13.92
CA TYR A 105 -4.34 -14.92 15.20
C TYR A 105 -5.73 -14.33 15.52
N ALA A 106 -6.59 -15.12 16.16
CA ALA A 106 -7.96 -14.72 16.48
C ALA A 106 -8.10 -13.39 17.26
N GLY A 107 -7.04 -12.95 17.97
CA GLY A 107 -7.01 -11.65 18.64
C GLY A 107 -6.96 -10.45 17.68
N LEU A 108 -6.40 -10.62 16.48
CA LEU A 108 -6.25 -9.56 15.48
C LEU A 108 -7.59 -9.15 14.88
N SER A 109 -8.57 -10.05 14.74
CA SER A 109 -9.88 -9.71 14.16
C SER A 109 -10.53 -8.50 14.84
N LYS A 110 -10.39 -8.36 16.16
CA LYS A 110 -10.89 -7.22 16.91
C LYS A 110 -10.06 -5.95 16.67
N SER A 111 -8.74 -6.08 16.56
CA SER A 111 -7.85 -4.96 16.26
C SER A 111 -8.08 -4.42 14.85
N PHE A 112 -8.20 -5.29 13.83
CA PHE A 112 -8.53 -4.89 12.46
C PHE A 112 -9.89 -4.18 12.39
N PHE A 113 -10.93 -4.76 13.00
CA PHE A 113 -12.26 -4.13 13.00
C PHE A 113 -12.22 -2.72 13.61
N LYS A 114 -11.58 -2.57 14.78
CA LYS A 114 -11.48 -1.29 15.48
C LYS A 114 -10.58 -0.30 14.75
N GLY A 115 -9.44 -0.75 14.23
CA GLY A 115 -8.51 0.10 13.48
C GLY A 115 -9.20 0.67 12.25
N TYR A 116 -9.92 -0.16 11.47
CA TYR A 116 -10.70 0.33 10.33
C TYR A 116 -11.85 1.24 10.73
N SER A 117 -12.52 0.98 11.87
CA SER A 117 -13.55 1.90 12.39
C SER A 117 -12.98 3.29 12.67
N GLU A 118 -11.79 3.35 13.29
CA GLU A 118 -11.13 4.59 13.65
C GLU A 118 -10.61 5.31 12.40
N MET A 119 -9.90 4.61 11.52
CA MET A 119 -9.42 5.15 10.25
C MET A 119 -10.55 5.71 9.37
N HIS A 120 -11.70 5.03 9.33
CA HIS A 120 -12.89 5.54 8.64
C HIS A 120 -13.44 6.81 9.31
N THR A 121 -13.53 6.83 10.64
CA THR A 121 -14.02 8.01 11.39
C THR A 121 -13.10 9.22 11.24
N GLU A 122 -11.79 8.98 11.06
CA GLU A 122 -10.78 10.02 10.83
C GLU A 122 -10.54 10.28 9.33
N ASN A 123 -11.40 9.75 8.45
CA ASN A 123 -11.36 9.94 6.99
C ASN A 123 -10.01 9.61 6.32
N TYR A 124 -9.30 8.60 6.83
CA TYR A 124 -8.03 8.15 6.24
C TYR A 124 -8.18 7.67 4.79
N PHE A 125 -9.39 7.25 4.41
CA PHE A 125 -9.70 6.74 3.07
C PHE A 125 -10.24 7.83 2.12
N GLY A 126 -10.37 9.08 2.57
CA GLY A 126 -10.85 10.18 1.74
C GLY A 126 -12.25 9.96 1.17
N THR A 127 -13.16 9.37 1.94
CA THR A 127 -14.52 8.99 1.49
C THR A 127 -15.61 10.02 1.82
N GLU A 128 -15.32 11.05 2.62
CA GLU A 128 -16.35 11.96 3.16
C GLU A 128 -17.10 12.83 2.14
N ASP A 129 -16.58 13.01 0.92
CA ASP A 129 -17.15 13.93 -0.08
C ASP A 129 -17.29 13.34 -1.49
N ARG A 130 -17.26 12.01 -1.63
CA ARG A 130 -17.33 11.32 -2.92
C ARG A 130 -18.42 10.25 -2.92
N GLU A 131 -19.18 10.16 -4.01
CA GLU A 131 -20.12 9.05 -4.18
C GLU A 131 -19.33 7.75 -4.34
N LEU A 132 -19.77 6.69 -3.66
CA LEU A 132 -19.09 5.40 -3.67
C LEU A 132 -19.05 4.76 -5.07
N SER A 133 -19.93 5.19 -5.97
CA SER A 133 -19.95 4.81 -7.39
C SER A 133 -18.86 5.46 -8.24
N ASP A 134 -18.26 6.55 -7.77
CA ASP A 134 -17.25 7.31 -8.54
C ASP A 134 -15.85 6.72 -8.40
N TYR A 135 -15.68 5.75 -7.50
CA TYR A 135 -14.44 5.00 -7.34
C TYR A 135 -14.31 3.96 -8.45
N ASN A 136 -13.09 3.83 -8.99
CA ASN A 136 -12.79 2.78 -9.96
C ASN A 136 -12.99 1.39 -9.31
N PHE A 137 -13.06 0.36 -10.14
CA PHE A 137 -13.36 -0.99 -9.64
C PHE A 137 -12.34 -1.49 -8.61
N LEU A 138 -11.04 -1.20 -8.80
CA LEU A 138 -9.98 -1.59 -7.87
C LEU A 138 -10.13 -0.91 -6.50
N ASP A 139 -10.40 0.39 -6.49
CA ASP A 139 -10.64 1.17 -5.26
C ASP A 139 -11.86 0.63 -4.51
N ARG A 140 -12.94 0.30 -5.23
CA ARG A 140 -14.13 -0.32 -4.62
C ARG A 140 -13.80 -1.68 -4.00
N ILE A 141 -12.93 -2.49 -4.62
CA ILE A 141 -12.46 -3.74 -4.01
C ILE A 141 -11.71 -3.44 -2.70
N ASN A 142 -10.75 -2.52 -2.73
CA ASN A 142 -9.95 -2.14 -1.55
C ASN A 142 -10.84 -1.68 -0.39
N LEU A 143 -11.76 -0.75 -0.67
CA LEU A 143 -12.72 -0.25 0.30
C LEU A 143 -13.69 -1.35 0.79
N HIS A 144 -14.07 -2.31 -0.05
CA HIS A 144 -14.92 -3.43 0.36
C HIS A 144 -14.26 -4.28 1.44
N PHE A 145 -12.99 -4.64 1.24
CA PHE A 145 -12.26 -5.50 2.18
C PHE A 145 -11.81 -4.76 3.45
N LYS A 146 -11.55 -3.46 3.36
CA LYS A 146 -11.16 -2.61 4.50
C LYS A 146 -12.38 -2.12 5.31
N LEU A 147 -13.44 -1.69 4.62
CA LEU A 147 -14.57 -0.96 5.19
C LEU A 147 -15.95 -1.60 4.97
N GLY A 148 -16.06 -2.80 4.42
CA GLY A 148 -17.34 -3.44 4.10
C GLY A 148 -18.29 -3.66 5.30
N ASN A 149 -17.81 -3.52 6.53
CA ASN A 149 -18.65 -3.51 7.74
C ASN A 149 -19.36 -2.17 7.99
N TYR A 150 -18.89 -1.09 7.34
CA TYR A 150 -19.32 0.29 7.54
C TYR A 150 -19.95 0.87 6.26
N LEU A 151 -19.47 0.44 5.09
CA LEU A 151 -19.91 0.91 3.78
C LEU A 151 -20.51 -0.23 2.96
N THR A 152 -21.56 0.07 2.21
CA THR A 152 -22.09 -0.81 1.17
C THR A 152 -21.69 -0.25 -0.19
N LEU A 153 -20.74 -0.92 -0.85
CA LEU A 153 -20.26 -0.51 -2.17
C LEU A 153 -21.12 -1.17 -3.25
N PRO A 154 -21.49 -0.42 -4.31
CA PRO A 154 -22.20 -1.00 -5.45
C PRO A 154 -21.23 -1.88 -6.23
N PHE A 155 -21.68 -3.05 -6.64
CA PHE A 155 -20.99 -3.92 -7.60
C PHE A 155 -22.01 -4.49 -8.59
N SER A 156 -21.63 -4.59 -9.87
CA SER A 156 -22.39 -5.36 -10.85
C SER A 156 -22.31 -6.87 -10.55
N ASP A 157 -23.15 -7.68 -11.20
CA ASP A 157 -23.11 -9.14 -11.02
C ASP A 157 -21.75 -9.73 -11.42
N GLU A 158 -21.14 -9.22 -12.49
CA GLU A 158 -19.80 -9.63 -12.95
C GLU A 158 -18.71 -9.21 -11.96
N GLU A 159 -18.75 -7.96 -11.49
CA GLU A 159 -17.80 -7.46 -10.48
C GLU A 159 -17.90 -8.26 -9.18
N LYS A 160 -19.12 -8.60 -8.76
CA LYS A 160 -19.35 -9.39 -7.55
C LYS A 160 -18.73 -10.78 -7.63
N MET A 161 -18.76 -11.42 -8.80
CA MET A 161 -18.07 -12.70 -9.00
C MET A 161 -16.55 -12.57 -8.78
N LEU A 162 -15.95 -11.45 -9.17
CA LEU A 162 -14.52 -11.19 -8.93
C LEU A 162 -14.24 -10.87 -7.46
N VAL A 163 -15.08 -10.05 -6.81
CA VAL A 163 -14.99 -9.77 -5.36
C VAL A 163 -15.09 -11.05 -4.53
N ASP A 164 -16.04 -11.94 -4.87
CA ASP A 164 -16.21 -13.24 -4.21
C ASP A 164 -14.96 -14.11 -4.38
N ARG A 165 -14.30 -14.07 -5.55
CA ARG A 165 -13.03 -14.76 -5.79
C ARG A 165 -11.88 -14.19 -4.95
N VAL A 166 -11.77 -12.87 -4.81
CA VAL A 166 -10.81 -12.24 -3.88
C VAL A 166 -11.05 -12.76 -2.46
N ALA A 167 -12.31 -12.80 -2.01
CA ALA A 167 -12.65 -13.24 -0.66
C ALA A 167 -12.24 -14.70 -0.36
N ILE A 168 -12.29 -15.58 -1.36
CA ILE A 168 -11.93 -17.00 -1.19
C ILE A 168 -10.47 -17.33 -1.52
N ALA A 169 -9.66 -16.42 -2.07
CA ALA A 169 -8.25 -16.68 -2.43
C ALA A 169 -7.42 -17.16 -1.22
N GLU A 170 -6.78 -18.33 -1.29
CA GLU A 170 -6.01 -18.90 -0.16
C GLU A 170 -4.49 -18.88 -0.42
N SER A 171 -4.08 -18.93 -1.69
CA SER A 171 -2.69 -18.90 -2.14
C SER A 171 -2.36 -17.61 -2.89
N PHE A 172 -1.07 -17.33 -3.06
CA PHE A 172 -0.64 -16.21 -3.91
C PHE A 172 -0.97 -16.46 -5.39
N ASP A 173 -0.97 -17.73 -5.83
CA ASP A 173 -1.40 -18.07 -7.19
C ASP A 173 -2.89 -17.75 -7.42
N ASP A 174 -3.74 -17.93 -6.41
CA ASP A 174 -5.14 -17.48 -6.46
C ASP A 174 -5.21 -15.95 -6.64
N VAL A 175 -4.36 -15.20 -5.92
CA VAL A 175 -4.28 -13.73 -6.05
C VAL A 175 -3.93 -13.34 -7.47
N ILE A 176 -2.86 -13.92 -8.03
CA ILE A 176 -2.44 -13.64 -9.41
C ILE A 176 -3.53 -14.00 -10.42
N SER A 177 -4.22 -15.12 -10.22
CA SER A 177 -5.34 -15.50 -11.10
C SER A 177 -6.48 -14.48 -11.06
N VAL A 178 -6.85 -13.97 -9.89
CA VAL A 178 -7.94 -13.00 -9.76
C VAL A 178 -7.52 -11.62 -10.26
N VAL A 179 -6.27 -11.21 -9.99
CA VAL A 179 -5.69 -9.95 -10.49
C VAL A 179 -5.74 -9.89 -12.01
N LYS A 180 -5.36 -10.97 -12.70
CA LYS A 180 -5.41 -11.02 -14.18
C LYS A 180 -6.81 -10.70 -14.72
N ASP A 181 -7.84 -11.23 -14.07
CA ASP A 181 -9.22 -11.01 -14.51
C ASP A 181 -9.72 -9.61 -14.16
N ILE A 182 -9.36 -9.08 -12.98
CA ILE A 182 -9.68 -7.68 -12.58
C ILE A 182 -8.98 -6.69 -13.52
N TYR A 183 -7.69 -6.91 -13.80
CA TYR A 183 -6.89 -6.07 -14.69
C TYR A 183 -7.44 -6.05 -16.11
N ALA A 184 -7.72 -7.23 -16.68
CA ALA A 184 -8.31 -7.34 -18.02
C ALA A 184 -9.66 -6.64 -18.14
N LYS A 185 -10.50 -6.70 -17.09
CA LYS A 185 -11.78 -5.97 -17.05
C LYS A 185 -11.56 -4.45 -17.07
N ALA A 186 -10.63 -3.95 -16.26
CA ALA A 186 -10.31 -2.52 -16.23
C ALA A 186 -9.78 -2.01 -17.58
N SER A 187 -8.93 -2.80 -18.25
CA SER A 187 -8.46 -2.47 -19.60
C SER A 187 -9.63 -2.37 -20.60
N GLN A 188 -10.57 -3.32 -20.58
CA GLN A 188 -11.75 -3.29 -21.45
C GLN A 188 -12.64 -2.07 -21.21
N GLU A 189 -12.83 -1.68 -19.95
CA GLU A 189 -13.61 -0.49 -19.59
C GLU A 189 -12.92 0.79 -20.08
N SER A 190 -11.59 0.89 -19.95
CA SER A 190 -10.81 2.04 -20.42
C SER A 190 -10.78 2.22 -21.95
N GLU A 191 -10.87 1.12 -22.71
CA GLU A 191 -10.99 1.19 -24.18
C GLU A 191 -12.38 1.66 -24.63
N THR A 192 -13.40 1.42 -23.80
CA THR A 192 -14.79 1.85 -24.07
C THR A 192 -15.11 3.25 -23.54
N ASP A 193 -14.43 3.70 -22.48
CA ASP A 193 -14.61 5.02 -21.85
C ASP A 193 -13.34 5.87 -22.01
N ASN A 194 -13.39 6.81 -22.95
CA ASN A 194 -12.30 7.74 -23.29
C ASN A 194 -12.05 8.86 -22.24
N HIS A 195 -12.31 8.59 -20.95
CA HIS A 195 -12.16 9.56 -19.86
C HIS A 195 -12.00 8.90 -18.49
N HIS A 196 -10.77 8.63 -18.04
CA HIS A 196 -10.28 9.06 -16.71
C HIS A 196 -8.80 8.71 -16.52
N ASN A 197 -8.02 9.67 -16.04
CA ASN A 197 -6.63 9.49 -15.62
C ASN A 197 -6.64 8.85 -14.22
N PRO A 198 -5.80 7.85 -13.92
CA PRO A 198 -5.63 7.36 -12.56
C PRO A 198 -4.64 8.29 -11.85
N ASP A 199 -5.13 9.40 -11.30
CA ASP A 199 -4.35 10.24 -10.38
C ASP A 199 -5.06 10.32 -9.03
N ASN A 200 -4.24 10.06 -8.00
CA ASN A 200 -4.42 10.34 -6.57
C ASN A 200 -5.35 9.44 -5.76
N PHE A 201 -4.81 8.26 -5.41
CA PHE A 201 -4.61 7.94 -4.00
C PHE A 201 -3.13 7.51 -3.83
N ASP A 202 -2.32 8.38 -3.21
CA ASP A 202 -1.03 8.00 -2.64
C ASP A 202 -1.30 7.01 -1.49
N ASP A 203 -1.50 5.74 -1.83
CA ASP A 203 -1.10 4.66 -0.93
C ASP A 203 0.42 4.58 -1.07
N ASP A 204 1.10 5.40 -0.29
CA ASP A 204 2.56 5.51 -0.20
C ASP A 204 3.16 4.26 0.51
N SER A 205 2.67 3.09 0.09
CA SER A 205 3.28 1.78 0.23
C SER A 205 4.06 1.49 -1.06
N GLU A 206 5.05 2.34 -1.36
CA GLU A 206 6.16 1.91 -2.18
C GLU A 206 6.88 0.79 -1.41
N SER A 207 6.45 -0.46 -1.63
CA SER A 207 7.31 -1.62 -1.41
C SER A 207 8.44 -1.53 -2.45
N SER A 208 9.43 -0.70 -2.11
CA SER A 208 10.58 -0.36 -2.93
C SER A 208 11.48 -1.59 -3.02
N ASP A 209 11.58 -2.14 -4.22
CA ASP A 209 12.70 -2.99 -4.59
C ASP A 209 13.98 -2.14 -4.55
N GLY A 210 14.66 -2.15 -3.41
CA GLY A 210 15.89 -1.41 -3.19
C GLY A 210 17.03 -1.96 -4.04
N THR A 211 17.17 -1.46 -5.27
CA THR A 211 18.44 -1.50 -6.01
C THR A 211 19.20 -0.19 -5.76
N PRO A 212 20.36 -0.22 -5.08
CA PRO A 212 21.17 0.99 -4.91
C PRO A 212 21.99 1.22 -6.18
N ASN A 213 21.47 1.98 -7.14
CA ASN A 213 22.30 2.42 -8.26
C ASN A 213 23.07 3.70 -7.87
N ASN A 214 24.26 3.50 -7.33
CA ASN A 214 25.29 4.52 -7.28
C ASN A 214 25.77 4.81 -8.72
N SER A 215 25.32 5.91 -9.31
CA SER A 215 25.92 6.47 -10.51
C SER A 215 26.11 7.97 -10.34
N SER A 216 27.32 8.28 -9.95
CA SER A 216 27.95 9.59 -9.98
C SER A 216 27.80 10.35 -11.30
N ASN A 217 27.80 11.68 -11.16
CA ASN A 217 28.47 12.67 -12.01
C ASN A 217 27.61 13.34 -13.11
N LYS A 218 27.33 14.64 -12.95
CA LYS A 218 28.16 15.73 -13.52
C LYS A 218 27.51 17.10 -13.33
N LYS A 219 28.30 18.00 -12.73
CA LYS A 219 28.25 19.44 -12.97
C LYS A 219 28.29 19.69 -14.48
N SER A 220 27.39 20.53 -14.98
CA SER A 220 27.55 21.23 -16.24
C SER A 220 27.42 22.74 -15.98
N GLU A 221 28.58 23.37 -15.91
CA GLU A 221 28.76 24.79 -16.19
C GLU A 221 28.24 25.09 -17.60
N LYS A 222 27.54 26.21 -17.73
CA LYS A 222 27.54 27.03 -18.95
C LYS A 222 27.76 28.47 -18.52
N GLY A 223 29.00 28.93 -18.70
CA GLY A 223 29.28 30.35 -18.87
C GLY A 223 28.79 30.80 -20.23
N ASP A 224 28.44 32.09 -20.35
CA ASP A 224 29.21 33.04 -21.15
C ASP A 224 28.53 34.42 -21.09
N LYS A 225 29.23 35.43 -20.56
CA LYS A 225 29.67 36.61 -21.33
C LYS A 225 30.31 37.68 -20.46
N GLU A 226 31.53 37.99 -20.85
CA GLU A 226 32.36 39.12 -20.49
C GLU A 226 31.62 40.47 -20.59
N ARG A 227 31.96 41.38 -19.67
CA ARG A 227 32.29 42.78 -19.97
C ARG A 227 33.17 43.33 -18.85
N SER A 228 34.38 43.69 -19.24
CA SER A 228 35.30 44.58 -18.54
C SER A 228 34.65 45.95 -18.30
N ASP A 229 34.97 46.58 -17.17
CA ASP A 229 35.53 47.93 -17.16
C ASP A 229 36.20 48.19 -15.79
N ASP A 230 37.45 48.64 -15.88
CA ASP A 230 38.23 49.30 -14.84
C ASP A 230 37.52 50.58 -14.37
N ASP A 231 37.58 50.89 -13.07
CA ASP A 231 38.02 52.23 -12.65
C ASP A 231 38.36 52.29 -11.16
N GLU A 232 39.57 52.76 -10.89
CA GLU A 232 40.06 53.24 -9.60
C GLU A 232 39.29 54.49 -9.14
N LYS A 233 38.97 54.62 -7.83
CA LYS A 233 39.42 55.74 -6.97
C LYS A 233 38.74 55.83 -5.59
N SER A 234 39.61 55.78 -4.56
CA SER A 234 39.78 56.72 -3.43
C SER A 234 38.62 57.23 -2.55
N GLY A 235 38.88 57.20 -1.23
CA GLY A 235 38.45 58.17 -0.19
C GLY A 235 37.13 57.80 0.48
N ASP A 236 37.00 57.69 1.80
CA ASP A 236 37.66 58.32 2.96
C ASP A 236 37.59 57.33 4.15
#